data_AF-A0A2Y9G5I3-F1
#
_entry.id   AF-A0A2Y9G5I3-F1
#
_cell.length_a   1.000
_cell.length_b   1.000
_cell.length_c   1.000
_cell.angle_alpha   90.00
_cell.angle_beta   90.00
_cell.angle_gamma   90.00
#
_symmetry.space_group_name_H-M   'P 1'
#
loop_
_entity.id
_entity.type
_entity.pdbx_description
1 polymer ?
#
loop_
_entity_poly.entity_id
_entity_poly.type
_entity_poly.pdbx_seq_one_letter_code
_entity_poly.pdbx_strand_id
1 'polypeptide(L)'
;MQVDCIWRSGLLLAALSLAIAKHKPSSSAEGCYPRGTLSQAVDTLYVKAAQLKATIPEDHIKNIRLLKKKTKKLFTKSCRFQEQLLSFFMEDVFGQLQLQVCREIHFVEELHSLRQQLSCCISCASSAREMKTITRMKRTFYEIGNKGIYKAISELDILLSWIKQFLESIK
;
A
#
# COMPACT_ATOMS: atom_id res chain seq x y z
N MET A 1 18.05 18.86 2.51
CA MET A 1 17.45 19.19 1.20
C MET A 1 15.95 19.19 1.36
N GLN A 2 15.36 20.35 1.18
CA GLN A 2 13.96 20.70 1.41
C GLN A 2 13.20 20.41 0.12
N VAL A 3 12.15 19.59 0.18
CA VAL A 3 11.26 19.38 -0.97
C VAL A 3 9.94 20.01 -0.58
N ASP A 4 9.71 21.19 -1.16
CA ASP A 4 8.52 21.99 -0.90
C ASP A 4 7.30 21.33 -1.54
N CYS A 5 6.26 21.22 -0.73
CA CYS A 5 4.94 20.80 -1.16
C CYS A 5 4.10 22.02 -1.45
N ILE A 6 4.15 22.46 -2.70
CA ILE A 6 3.33 23.57 -3.14
C ILE A 6 1.94 23.02 -3.48
N TRP A 7 1.05 23.01 -2.48
CA TRP A 7 -0.39 23.06 -2.75
C TRP A 7 -0.86 24.50 -2.49
N ARG A 8 -0.67 25.39 -3.48
CA ARG A 8 -1.30 26.71 -3.50
C ARG A 8 -2.49 26.68 -4.46
N SER A 9 -3.64 26.19 -4.00
CA SER A 9 -4.91 26.52 -4.65
C SER A 9 -5.35 27.92 -4.19
N GLY A 10 -4.76 28.95 -4.80
CA GLY A 10 -5.20 30.35 -4.71
C GLY A 10 -5.61 30.81 -6.11
N LEU A 11 -6.91 31.03 -6.28
CA LEU A 11 -7.60 31.39 -7.53
C LEU A 11 -6.95 32.58 -8.27
N LEU A 12 -6.54 32.39 -9.53
CA LEU A 12 -6.53 33.45 -10.54
C LEU A 12 -6.98 32.83 -11.88
N LEU A 13 -8.15 33.27 -12.34
CA LEU A 13 -8.74 32.96 -13.63
C LEU A 13 -7.85 33.52 -14.75
N ALA A 14 -7.34 32.64 -15.60
CA ALA A 14 -6.90 32.98 -16.95
C ALA A 14 -7.39 31.89 -17.90
N ALA A 15 -8.24 32.27 -18.85
CA ALA A 15 -8.75 31.38 -19.89
C ALA A 15 -7.58 30.85 -20.74
N LEU A 16 -7.38 29.53 -20.73
CA LEU A 16 -6.39 28.86 -21.57
C LEU A 16 -7.07 27.69 -22.31
N SER A 17 -6.92 27.77 -23.62
CA SER A 17 -7.41 26.94 -24.72
C SER A 17 -7.47 25.44 -24.40
N LEU A 18 -8.58 24.78 -24.78
CA LEU A 18 -8.66 23.32 -24.86
C LEU A 18 -7.69 22.82 -25.94
N ALA A 19 -6.44 22.58 -25.57
CA ALA A 19 -5.63 21.57 -26.23
C ALA A 19 -5.95 20.25 -25.56
N ILE A 20 -6.73 19.39 -26.24
CA ILE A 20 -6.81 17.98 -25.86
C ILE A 20 -5.45 17.37 -26.21
N ALA A 21 -4.49 17.51 -25.29
CA ALA A 21 -3.40 16.58 -25.23
C ALA A 21 -4.04 15.22 -24.97
N LYS A 22 -4.07 14.36 -26.00
CA LYS A 22 -4.28 12.92 -25.78
C LYS A 22 -3.32 12.55 -24.66
N HIS A 23 -3.85 12.27 -23.47
CA HIS A 23 -3.11 11.54 -22.48
C HIS A 23 -2.73 10.24 -23.17
N LYS A 24 -1.50 10.21 -23.68
CA LYS A 24 -0.82 8.97 -24.00
C LYS A 24 -0.90 8.21 -22.68
N PRO A 25 -1.55 7.04 -22.62
CA PRO A 25 -1.44 6.24 -21.42
C PRO A 25 0.06 6.13 -21.18
N SER A 26 0.51 6.51 -19.98
CA SER A 26 1.84 6.16 -19.53
C SER A 26 1.85 4.64 -19.47
N SER A 27 2.07 4.01 -20.62
CA SER A 27 2.54 2.65 -20.71
C SER A 27 3.96 2.73 -20.14
N SER A 28 4.06 2.77 -18.81
CA SER A 28 5.27 2.32 -18.15
C SER A 28 5.34 0.83 -18.43
N ALA A 29 5.87 0.49 -19.61
CA ALA A 29 6.68 -0.71 -19.73
C ALA A 29 7.99 -0.47 -18.96
N GLU A 30 7.87 -0.11 -17.67
CA GLU A 30 8.96 -0.30 -16.74
C GLU A 30 9.03 -1.81 -16.54
N GLY A 31 10.07 -2.41 -17.12
CA GLY A 31 10.33 -3.83 -16.94
C GLY A 31 10.41 -4.20 -15.46
N CYS A 32 10.38 -5.50 -15.20
CA CYS A 32 10.42 -6.02 -13.85
C CYS A 32 11.72 -5.65 -13.13
N TYR A 33 11.61 -5.00 -11.97
CA TYR A 33 12.79 -4.67 -11.19
C TYR A 33 13.44 -5.93 -10.59
N PRO A 34 14.78 -5.93 -10.47
CA PRO A 34 15.48 -6.99 -9.76
C PRO A 34 14.98 -7.13 -8.31
N ARG A 35 14.97 -8.37 -7.81
CA ARG A 35 14.59 -8.68 -6.41
C ARG A 35 15.32 -7.80 -5.39
N GLY A 36 16.62 -7.56 -5.59
CA GLY A 36 17.43 -6.73 -4.70
C GLY A 36 16.89 -5.30 -4.59
N THR A 37 16.51 -4.70 -5.73
CA THR A 37 15.88 -3.38 -5.79
C THR A 37 14.53 -3.36 -5.08
N LEU A 38 13.69 -4.38 -5.29
CA LEU A 38 12.39 -4.49 -4.59
C LEU A 38 12.58 -4.63 -3.08
N SER A 39 13.57 -5.42 -2.63
CA SER A 39 13.87 -5.59 -1.20
C SER A 39 14.35 -4.28 -0.57
N GLN A 40 15.22 -3.53 -1.26
CA GLN A 40 15.66 -2.20 -0.83
C GLN A 40 14.50 -1.17 -0.78
N ALA A 41 13.56 -1.26 -1.72
CA ALA A 41 12.35 -0.45 -1.70
C ALA A 41 11.50 -0.75 -0.46
N VAL A 42 11.38 -2.03 -0.07
CA VAL A 42 10.69 -2.41 1.18
C VAL A 42 11.40 -1.85 2.41
N ASP A 43 12.74 -1.85 2.45
CA ASP A 43 13.50 -1.26 3.55
C ASP A 43 13.28 0.26 3.66
N THR A 44 13.19 0.94 2.52
CA THR A 44 12.85 2.37 2.48
C THR A 44 11.43 2.61 2.99
N LEU A 45 10.47 1.79 2.55
CA LEU A 45 9.08 1.84 3.02
C LEU A 45 8.97 1.56 4.53
N TYR A 46 9.83 0.73 5.11
CA TYR A 46 9.85 0.52 6.56
C TYR A 46 10.13 1.80 7.35
N VAL A 47 11.13 2.56 6.92
CA VAL A 47 11.49 3.84 7.55
C VAL A 47 10.35 4.84 7.38
N LYS A 48 9.77 4.92 6.18
CA LYS A 48 8.65 5.83 5.88
C LYS A 48 7.36 5.42 6.61
N ALA A 49 7.10 4.14 6.80
CA ALA A 49 5.96 3.65 7.56
C ALA A 49 6.04 4.07 9.03
N ALA A 50 7.24 4.09 9.64
CA ALA A 50 7.42 4.61 10.98
C ALA A 50 7.08 6.11 11.07
N GLN A 51 7.44 6.89 10.04
CA GLN A 51 7.08 8.30 9.95
C GLN A 51 5.57 8.50 9.79
N LEU A 52 4.93 7.74 8.89
CA LEU A 52 3.47 7.76 8.70
C LEU A 52 2.72 7.38 9.98
N LYS A 53 3.20 6.36 10.71
CA LYS A 53 2.61 5.99 12.00
C LYS A 53 2.64 7.14 13.02
N ALA A 54 3.62 8.02 12.95
CA ALA A 54 3.74 9.17 13.85
C ALA A 54 2.84 10.35 13.48
N THR A 55 2.26 10.38 12.27
CA THR A 55 1.36 11.46 11.83
C THR A 55 -0.12 11.16 12.10
N ILE A 56 -0.46 9.91 12.41
CA ILE A 56 -1.83 9.47 12.69
C ILE A 56 -2.07 9.26 14.19
N PRO A 57 -3.34 9.30 14.66
CA PRO A 57 -3.69 8.90 16.02
C PRO A 57 -3.24 7.48 16.36
N GLU A 58 -2.91 7.24 17.63
CA GLU A 58 -2.46 5.93 18.09
C GLU A 58 -3.57 4.87 18.00
N ASP A 59 -3.20 3.64 17.64
CA ASP A 59 -4.09 2.49 17.73
C ASP A 59 -4.31 2.06 19.19
N HIS A 60 -5.48 2.39 19.73
CA HIS A 60 -5.88 1.96 21.08
C HIS A 60 -6.51 0.55 21.14
N ILE A 61 -6.71 -0.13 20.01
CA ILE A 61 -7.42 -1.41 19.96
C ILE A 61 -6.41 -2.56 20.03
N LYS A 62 -5.85 -2.85 21.20
CA LYS A 62 -4.75 -3.83 21.30
C LYS A 62 -5.18 -5.31 21.22
N ASN A 63 -6.47 -5.61 21.42
CA ASN A 63 -7.01 -6.99 21.45
C ASN A 63 -7.37 -7.55 20.07
N ILE A 64 -7.49 -6.71 19.05
CA ILE A 64 -7.83 -7.12 17.69
C ILE A 64 -6.63 -6.90 16.78
N ARG A 65 -6.21 -7.97 16.10
CA ARG A 65 -5.17 -7.94 15.06
C ARG A 65 -5.77 -8.22 13.69
N LEU A 66 -5.53 -7.35 12.72
CA LEU A 66 -5.97 -7.55 11.34
C LEU A 66 -5.07 -8.59 10.64
N LEU A 67 -3.75 -8.40 10.72
CA LEU A 67 -2.74 -9.23 10.09
C LEU A 67 -2.31 -10.37 11.02
N LYS A 68 -3.02 -11.50 10.93
CA LYS A 68 -2.82 -12.68 11.78
C LYS A 68 -1.71 -13.61 11.25
N LYS A 69 -1.07 -14.41 12.11
CA LYS A 69 -0.05 -15.40 11.69
C LYS A 69 -0.54 -16.35 10.60
N LYS A 70 -1.82 -16.74 10.64
CA LYS A 70 -2.43 -17.60 9.61
C LYS A 70 -2.51 -16.92 8.24
N THR A 71 -2.67 -15.60 8.16
CA THR A 71 -2.73 -14.87 6.90
C THR A 71 -1.35 -14.69 6.28
N LYS A 72 -0.27 -14.64 7.09
CA LYS A 72 1.11 -14.64 6.60
C LYS A 72 1.38 -15.79 5.62
N LYS A 73 0.99 -17.02 5.99
CA LYS A 73 1.20 -18.21 5.15
C LYS A 73 0.47 -18.11 3.81
N LEU A 74 -0.72 -17.50 3.81
CA LEU A 74 -1.50 -17.27 2.59
C LEU A 74 -0.84 -16.21 1.72
N PHE A 75 -0.37 -15.12 2.33
CA PHE A 75 0.35 -14.06 1.64
C PHE A 75 1.54 -14.58 0.85
N THR A 76 2.35 -15.46 1.44
CA THR A 76 3.54 -16.02 0.76
C THR A 76 3.23 -17.06 -0.32
N LYS A 77 2.02 -17.61 -0.35
CA LYS A 77 1.69 -18.77 -1.21
C LYS A 77 0.71 -18.46 -2.33
N SER A 78 0.01 -17.33 -2.25
CA SER A 78 -1.17 -17.06 -3.07
C SER A 78 -1.17 -15.65 -3.58
N CYS A 79 -0.93 -15.51 -4.88
CA CYS A 79 -0.83 -14.19 -5.53
C CYS A 79 -2.16 -13.47 -5.44
N ARG A 80 -3.27 -14.21 -5.59
CA ARG A 80 -4.61 -13.65 -5.41
C ARG A 80 -4.83 -13.12 -3.98
N PHE A 81 -4.39 -13.85 -2.96
CA PHE A 81 -4.51 -13.36 -1.57
C PHE A 81 -3.62 -12.13 -1.33
N GLN A 82 -2.38 -12.17 -1.82
CA GLN A 82 -1.43 -11.06 -1.75
C GLN A 82 -1.99 -9.81 -2.42
N GLU A 83 -2.43 -9.92 -3.67
CA GLU A 83 -3.02 -8.84 -4.45
C GLU A 83 -4.22 -8.23 -3.71
N GLN A 84 -5.18 -9.07 -3.28
CA GLN A 84 -6.36 -8.59 -2.55
C GLN A 84 -6.00 -7.89 -1.24
N LEU A 85 -4.98 -8.37 -0.53
CA LEU A 85 -4.50 -7.73 0.70
C LEU A 85 -3.85 -6.38 0.40
N LEU A 86 -3.01 -6.29 -0.63
CA LEU A 86 -2.36 -5.04 -1.02
C LEU A 86 -3.39 -4.02 -1.56
N SER A 87 -4.36 -4.48 -2.36
CA SER A 87 -5.50 -3.65 -2.81
C SER A 87 -6.30 -3.10 -1.63
N PHE A 88 -6.57 -3.93 -0.61
CA PHE A 88 -7.24 -3.47 0.60
C PHE A 88 -6.51 -2.29 1.26
N PHE A 89 -5.18 -2.34 1.36
CA PHE A 89 -4.43 -1.21 1.91
C PHE A 89 -4.55 0.04 1.02
N MET A 90 -4.42 -0.11 -0.31
CA MET A 90 -4.54 1.01 -1.24
C MET A 90 -5.93 1.67 -1.23
N GLU A 91 -6.96 0.85 -1.36
CA GLU A 91 -8.34 1.30 -1.64
C GLU A 91 -9.09 1.61 -0.34
N ASP A 92 -8.99 0.73 0.66
CA ASP A 92 -9.80 0.81 1.88
C ASP A 92 -9.09 1.56 3.01
N VAL A 93 -7.77 1.43 3.14
CA VAL A 93 -7.01 2.07 4.23
C VAL A 93 -6.55 3.47 3.80
N PHE A 94 -5.76 3.56 2.74
CA PHE A 94 -5.22 4.84 2.27
C PHE A 94 -6.25 5.68 1.53
N GLY A 95 -7.20 5.05 0.82
CA GLY A 95 -8.30 5.76 0.15
C GLY A 95 -9.23 6.51 1.12
N GLN A 96 -9.28 6.10 2.39
CA GLN A 96 -10.05 6.79 3.44
C GLN A 96 -9.18 7.76 4.26
N LEU A 97 -7.85 7.72 4.10
CA LEU A 97 -6.95 8.61 4.81
C LEU A 97 -6.93 9.97 4.10
N GLN A 98 -7.27 11.05 4.81
CA GLN A 98 -7.04 12.40 4.31
C GLN A 98 -5.53 12.69 4.39
N LEU A 99 -4.80 12.27 3.35
CA LEU A 99 -3.35 12.50 3.24
C LEU A 99 -3.13 14.00 3.06
N GLN A 100 -2.69 14.68 4.11
CA GLN A 100 -2.44 16.13 4.09
C GLN A 100 -0.95 16.46 4.06
N VAL A 101 -0.09 15.47 4.30
CA VAL A 101 1.37 15.65 4.31
C VAL A 101 1.98 14.92 3.13
N CYS A 102 2.77 15.61 2.31
CA CYS A 102 3.40 15.01 1.13
C CYS A 102 4.20 13.75 1.37
N ARG A 103 4.84 13.62 2.54
CA ARG A 103 5.57 12.39 2.86
C ARG A 103 4.64 11.17 2.90
N GLU A 104 3.39 11.37 3.34
CA GLU A 104 2.37 10.32 3.35
C GLU A 104 1.93 9.97 1.92
N ILE A 105 1.77 10.99 1.06
CA ILE A 105 1.48 10.80 -0.37
C ILE A 105 2.59 9.98 -1.04
N HIS A 106 3.86 10.37 -0.86
CA HIS A 106 4.99 9.63 -1.41
C HIS A 106 5.09 8.19 -0.88
N PHE A 107 4.73 7.94 0.38
CA PHE A 107 4.67 6.57 0.91
C PHE A 107 3.63 5.72 0.17
N VAL A 108 2.43 6.27 -0.05
CA VAL A 108 1.35 5.56 -0.75
C VAL A 108 1.73 5.31 -2.21
N GLU A 109 2.34 6.28 -2.89
CA GLU A 109 2.84 6.12 -4.27
C GLU A 109 3.91 5.03 -4.38
N GLU A 110 4.89 5.01 -3.49
CA GLU A 110 5.94 3.98 -3.51
C GLU A 110 5.40 2.59 -3.19
N LEU A 111 4.48 2.49 -2.23
CA LEU A 111 3.83 1.21 -1.92
C LEU A 111 2.93 0.74 -3.07
N HIS A 112 2.29 1.67 -3.78
CA HIS A 112 1.53 1.38 -4.99
C HIS A 112 2.44 0.86 -6.12
N SER A 113 3.58 1.50 -6.37
CA SER A 113 4.58 1.04 -7.35
C SER A 113 5.14 -0.34 -6.99
N LEU A 114 5.41 -0.59 -5.70
CA LEU A 114 5.82 -1.91 -5.23
C LEU A 114 4.72 -2.96 -5.49
N ARG A 115 3.44 -2.66 -5.17
CA ARG A 115 2.31 -3.54 -5.48
C ARG A 115 2.24 -3.88 -6.97
N GLN A 116 2.39 -2.89 -7.84
CA GLN A 116 2.40 -3.08 -9.30
C GLN A 116 3.51 -4.05 -9.73
N GLN A 117 4.72 -3.85 -9.22
CA GLN A 117 5.86 -4.73 -9.50
C GLN A 117 5.62 -6.16 -8.99
N LEU A 118 5.11 -6.34 -7.77
CA LEU A 118 4.75 -7.66 -7.24
C LEU A 118 3.69 -8.34 -8.12
N SER A 119 2.67 -7.61 -8.56
CA SER A 119 1.57 -8.16 -9.36
C SER A 119 1.97 -8.52 -10.80
N CYS A 120 2.80 -7.68 -11.44
CA CYS A 120 3.15 -7.86 -12.85
C CYS A 120 4.33 -8.81 -13.06
N CYS A 121 5.24 -8.89 -12.08
CA CYS A 121 6.55 -9.51 -12.28
C CYS A 121 6.78 -10.78 -11.49
N ILE A 122 5.93 -11.08 -10.50
CA ILE A 122 6.10 -12.25 -9.66
C ILE A 122 4.95 -13.21 -9.91
N SER A 123 5.28 -14.37 -10.45
CA SER A 123 4.33 -15.47 -10.62
C SER A 123 4.25 -16.31 -9.36
N CYS A 124 3.03 -16.63 -8.91
CA CYS A 124 2.79 -17.62 -7.87
C CYS A 124 1.40 -18.22 -7.98
N ALA A 125 1.15 -19.33 -7.27
CA ALA A 125 -0.08 -20.08 -7.38
C ALA A 125 -1.31 -19.24 -7.00
N SER A 126 -2.45 -19.46 -7.67
CA SER A 126 -3.72 -18.84 -7.33
C SER A 126 -4.69 -19.90 -6.80
N SER A 127 -5.25 -19.68 -5.61
CA SER A 127 -6.23 -20.60 -5.02
C SER A 127 -7.46 -19.83 -4.52
N ALA A 128 -8.65 -20.27 -4.94
CA ALA A 128 -9.92 -19.61 -4.59
C ALA A 128 -10.33 -19.85 -3.12
N ARG A 129 -9.80 -20.91 -2.48
CA ARG A 129 -10.22 -21.36 -1.15
C ARG A 129 -9.87 -20.37 -0.02
N GLU A 130 -9.01 -19.41 -0.32
CA GLU A 130 -8.35 -18.55 0.67
C GLU A 130 -9.04 -17.20 0.88
N MET A 131 -10.04 -16.88 0.05
CA MET A 131 -10.75 -15.60 0.08
C MET A 131 -11.57 -15.38 1.36
N LYS A 132 -12.09 -16.45 1.97
CA LYS A 132 -12.84 -16.34 3.24
C LYS A 132 -12.03 -15.67 4.35
N THR A 133 -10.70 -15.80 4.33
CA THR A 133 -9.85 -15.20 5.36
C THR A 133 -9.72 -13.69 5.18
N ILE A 134 -9.56 -13.22 3.93
CA ILE A 134 -9.48 -11.79 3.65
C ILE A 134 -10.85 -11.12 3.85
N THR A 135 -11.95 -11.75 3.44
CA THR A 135 -13.30 -11.20 3.69
C THR A 135 -13.56 -11.01 5.19
N ARG A 136 -13.17 -11.97 6.02
CA ARG A 136 -13.30 -11.84 7.49
C ARG A 136 -12.44 -10.71 8.04
N MET A 137 -11.21 -10.57 7.55
CA MET A 137 -10.33 -9.47 7.96
C MET A 137 -10.92 -8.11 7.57
N LYS A 138 -11.38 -7.94 6.32
CA LYS A 138 -12.06 -6.72 5.84
C LYS A 138 -13.29 -6.41 6.69
N ARG A 139 -14.12 -7.43 6.97
CA ARG A 139 -15.29 -7.27 7.86
C ARG A 139 -14.90 -6.73 9.23
N THR A 140 -13.87 -7.31 9.87
CA THR A 140 -13.37 -6.79 11.16
C THR A 140 -12.88 -5.34 11.03
N PHE A 141 -12.19 -4.98 9.94
CA PHE A 141 -11.79 -3.60 9.70
C PHE A 141 -12.98 -2.64 9.64
N TYR A 142 -14.01 -2.94 8.85
CA TYR A 142 -15.19 -2.07 8.75
C TYR A 142 -16.03 -2.05 10.04
N GLU A 143 -16.11 -3.15 10.78
CA GLU A 143 -16.78 -3.21 12.09
C GLU A 143 -16.12 -2.29 13.13
N ILE A 144 -14.81 -2.03 13.00
CA ILE A 144 -14.07 -1.11 13.87
C ILE A 144 -14.30 0.37 13.45
N GLY A 145 -14.77 0.62 12.22
CA GLY A 145 -14.98 1.97 11.67
C GLY A 145 -13.68 2.73 11.45
N ASN A 146 -13.67 4.05 11.66
CA ASN A 146 -12.52 4.93 11.39
C ASN A 146 -11.24 4.52 12.15
N LYS A 147 -11.38 3.93 13.35
CA LYS A 147 -10.24 3.42 14.12
C LYS A 147 -9.54 2.24 13.42
N GLY A 148 -10.22 1.60 12.46
CA GLY A 148 -9.68 0.54 11.62
C GLY A 148 -8.51 1.03 10.76
N ILE A 149 -8.54 2.30 10.34
CA ILE A 149 -7.45 2.93 9.58
C ILE A 149 -6.19 2.99 10.44
N TYR A 150 -6.28 3.52 11.66
CA TYR A 150 -5.15 3.63 12.58
C TYR A 150 -4.59 2.27 12.95
N LYS A 151 -5.48 1.29 13.16
CA LYS A 151 -5.09 -0.11 13.34
C LYS A 151 -4.31 -0.65 12.15
N ALA A 152 -4.83 -0.52 10.93
CA ALA A 152 -4.17 -1.03 9.74
C ALA A 152 -2.79 -0.38 9.52
N ILE A 153 -2.69 0.95 9.71
CA ILE A 153 -1.43 1.69 9.60
C ILE A 153 -0.45 1.26 10.70
N SER A 154 -0.92 1.06 11.94
CA SER A 154 -0.08 0.55 13.03
C SER A 154 0.49 -0.84 12.77
N GLU A 155 -0.16 -1.65 11.92
CA GLU A 155 0.27 -2.99 11.51
C GLU A 155 1.07 -3.00 10.18
N LEU A 156 1.43 -1.84 9.59
CA LEU A 156 2.17 -1.79 8.32
C LEU A 156 3.54 -2.48 8.36
N ASP A 157 4.22 -2.42 9.49
CA ASP A 157 5.50 -3.11 9.71
C ASP A 157 5.35 -4.64 9.57
N ILE A 158 4.19 -5.19 9.94
CA ILE A 158 3.88 -6.61 9.76
C ILE A 158 3.70 -6.92 8.27
N LEU A 159 2.97 -6.08 7.53
CA LEU A 159 2.77 -6.24 6.10
C LEU A 159 4.10 -6.17 5.34
N LEU A 160 4.90 -5.13 5.59
CA LEU A 160 6.21 -4.94 4.97
C LEU A 160 7.15 -6.11 5.28
N SER A 161 7.06 -6.68 6.49
CA SER A 161 7.82 -7.89 6.87
C SER A 161 7.49 -9.07 5.99
N TRP A 162 6.20 -9.24 5.69
CA TRP A 162 5.72 -10.33 4.86
C TRP A 162 6.11 -10.13 3.40
N ILE A 163 6.09 -8.89 2.90
CA ILE A 163 6.58 -8.58 1.55
C ILE A 163 8.08 -8.89 1.45
N LYS A 164 8.88 -8.43 2.40
CA LYS A 164 10.33 -8.68 2.41
C LYS A 164 10.65 -10.17 2.40
N GLN A 165 10.04 -10.93 3.31
CA GLN A 165 10.23 -12.38 3.39
C GLN A 165 9.73 -13.12 2.15
N PHE A 166 8.64 -12.64 1.54
CA PHE A 166 8.15 -13.18 0.28
C PHE A 166 9.19 -12.99 -0.83
N LEU A 167 9.71 -11.77 -0.99
CA LEU A 167 10.76 -11.47 -1.97
C LEU A 167 12.00 -12.35 -1.75
N GLU A 168 12.46 -12.49 -0.50
CA GLU A 168 13.60 -13.35 -0.14
C GLU A 168 13.36 -14.84 -0.38
N SER A 169 12.09 -15.29 -0.36
CA SER A 169 11.74 -16.70 -0.59
C SER A 169 11.71 -17.11 -2.07
N ILE A 170 11.66 -16.14 -2.98
CA ILE A 170 11.68 -16.37 -4.42
C ILE A 170 13.14 -16.60 -4.84
N LYS A 171 13.43 -17.81 -5.34
CA LYS A 171 14.78 -18.20 -5.81
C LYS A 171 15.20 -17.38 -7.02
#